data_AF-R5FPW1-F1
#
_entry.id   AF-R5FPW1-F1
#
_cell.length_a   1.000
_cell.length_b   1.000
_cell.length_c   1.000
_cell.angle_alpha   90.00
_cell.angle_beta   90.00
_cell.angle_gamma   90.00
#
_symmetry.space_group_name_H-M   'P 1'
#
loop_
_entity.id
_entity.type
_entity.pdbx_description
1 polymer ?
#
loop_
_entity_poly.entity_id
_entity_poly.type
_entity_poly.pdbx_seq_one_letter_code
_entity_poly.pdbx_strand_id
1 'polypeptide(L)' 'MSVEGYNIRIYDMERCVCDAIKFRNKVGMDVCSEVIDNYLARPERNISKLLDYARQLRVGTILENYLQVKL' A
#
# COMPACT_ATOMS: atom_id res chain seq x y z
N MET A 1 -12.07 -3.79 13.48
CA MET A 1 -11.59 -5.04 14.10
C MET A 1 -11.91 -4.97 15.58
N SER A 2 -12.45 -6.02 16.18
CA SER A 2 -12.77 -6.04 17.61
C SER A 2 -11.75 -6.91 18.35
N VAL A 3 -10.99 -6.33 19.26
CA VAL A 3 -10.00 -7.04 20.10
C VAL A 3 -10.41 -6.83 21.55
N GLU A 4 -10.62 -7.91 22.30
CA GLU A 4 -11.02 -7.87 23.72
C GLU A 4 -12.23 -6.97 24.02
N GLY A 5 -13.20 -6.91 23.10
CA GLY A 5 -14.40 -6.07 23.23
C GLY A 5 -14.24 -4.63 22.77
N TYR A 6 -13.05 -4.21 22.35
CA TYR A 6 -12.79 -2.87 21.82
C TYR A 6 -12.84 -2.83 20.30
N ASN A 7 -13.62 -1.90 19.75
CA ASN A 7 -13.67 -1.65 18.32
C ASN A 7 -12.52 -0.73 17.89
N ILE A 8 -11.50 -1.33 17.30
CA ILE A 8 -10.33 -0.64 16.76
C ILE A 8 -10.54 -0.37 15.28
N ARG A 9 -10.34 0.90 14.89
CA ARG A 9 -10.31 1.31 13.48
C ARG A 9 -8.92 1.02 12.93
N ILE A 10 -8.86 0.15 11.92
CA ILE A 10 -7.63 -0.24 11.24
C ILE A 10 -7.82 0.07 9.76
N TYR A 11 -6.77 0.59 9.13
CA TYR A 11 -6.76 0.80 7.69
C TYR A 11 -6.71 -0.54 6.95
N ASP A 12 -7.28 -0.55 5.74
CA ASP A 12 -7.15 -1.68 4.84
C ASP A 12 -5.76 -1.75 4.21
N MET A 13 -5.50 -2.86 3.52
CA MET A 13 -4.19 -3.14 2.93
C MET A 13 -3.80 -2.10 1.88
N GLU A 14 -4.74 -1.68 1.02
CA GLU A 14 -4.46 -0.71 -0.03
C GLU A 14 -3.98 0.62 0.55
N ARG A 15 -4.66 1.10 1.59
CA ARG A 15 -4.26 2.34 2.29
C ARG A 15 -2.88 2.22 2.91
N CYS A 16 -2.58 1.07 3.53
CA CYS A 16 -1.28 0.78 4.15
C CYS A 16 -0.14 0.71 3.11
N VAL A 17 -0.37 0.11 1.94
CA VAL A 17 0.62 0.09 0.84
C VAL A 17 0.93 1.51 0.37
N CYS A 18 -0.09 2.35 0.19
CA CYS A 18 0.14 3.75 -0.15
C CYS A 18 0.89 4.53 0.94
N ASP A 19 0.70 4.20 2.21
CA ASP A 19 1.48 4.80 3.31
C ASP A 19 2.96 4.39 3.25
N ALA A 20 3.25 3.11 2.96
CA ALA A 20 4.63 2.66 2.77
C ALA A 20 5.33 3.44 1.64
N ILE A 21 4.64 3.67 0.51
CA ILE A 21 5.16 4.47 -0.61
C ILE A 21 5.36 5.94 -0.23
N LYS A 22 4.38 6.51 0.48
CA LYS A 22 4.40 7.91 0.93
C LYS A 22 5.57 8.18 1.85
N PHE A 23 5.86 7.24 2.76
CA PHE A 23 6.89 7.35 3.77
C PHE A 23 8.14 6.51 3.46
N ARG A 24 8.35 6.09 2.20
CA ARG A 24 9.47 5.23 1.77
C ARG A 24 10.85 5.71 2.23
N ASN A 25 11.08 7.02 2.30
CA ASN A 25 12.33 7.60 2.79
C ASN A 25 12.54 7.44 4.31
N LYS A 26 11.47 7.17 5.07
CA LYS A 26 11.49 6.92 6.51
C LYS A 26 11.53 5.42 6.83
N VAL A 27 10.74 4.62 6.11
CA VAL A 27 10.66 3.16 6.34
C VAL A 27 11.77 2.38 5.65
N GLY A 28 12.42 2.96 4.64
CA GLY A 28 13.42 2.30 3.81
C GLY A 28 12.86 1.89 2.45
N MET A 29 13.67 2.05 1.40
CA MET A 29 13.28 1.75 0.03
C MET A 29 13.08 0.24 -0.19
N ASP A 30 13.92 -0.59 0.42
CA ASP A 30 13.83 -2.05 0.32
C ASP A 30 12.53 -2.57 0.95
N VAL A 31 12.22 -2.07 2.16
CA VAL A 31 10.96 -2.38 2.86
C VAL A 31 9.75 -1.94 2.03
N CYS A 32 9.81 -0.75 1.44
CA CYS A 32 8.74 -0.27 0.56
C CYS A 32 8.56 -1.18 -0.67
N SER A 33 9.66 -1.63 -1.30
CA SER A 33 9.58 -2.57 -2.42
C SER A 33 8.95 -3.89 -1.98
N GLU A 34 9.39 -4.45 -0.85
CA GLU A 34 8.88 -5.71 -0.32
C GLU A 34 7.37 -5.63 -0.01
N VAL A 35 6.90 -4.51 0.56
CA VAL A 35 5.46 -4.29 0.81
C VAL A 35 4.66 -4.33 -0.50
N ILE A 36 5.16 -3.67 -1.55
CA ILE A 36 4.49 -3.65 -2.86
C ILE A 36 4.49 -5.06 -3.46
N ASP A 37 5.63 -5.75 -3.45
CA ASP A 37 5.78 -7.10 -4.00
C ASP A 37 4.83 -8.08 -3.31
N ASN A 38 4.79 -8.06 -1.98
CA ASN A 38 3.91 -8.90 -1.19
C ASN A 38 2.44 -8.58 -1.47
N TYR A 39 2.06 -7.31 -1.62
CA TYR A 39 0.69 -6.93 -1.97
C TYR A 39 0.31 -7.42 -3.38
N LEU A 40 1.21 -7.27 -4.35
CA LEU A 40 1.00 -7.70 -5.73
C LEU A 40 0.99 -9.23 -5.89
N ALA A 41 1.62 -9.98 -4.99
CA ALA A 41 1.55 -11.44 -5.01
C ALA A 41 0.19 -11.98 -4.53
N ARG A 42 -0.60 -11.17 -3.81
CA ARG A 42 -1.88 -11.63 -3.23
C ARG A 42 -2.97 -11.77 -4.30
N PRO A 43 -3.75 -12.87 -4.29
CA PRO A 43 -4.86 -13.07 -5.22
C PRO A 43 -6.06 -12.14 -4.92
N GLU A 44 -6.27 -11.77 -3.66
CA GLU A 44 -7.39 -10.93 -3.20
C GLU A 44 -7.14 -9.42 -3.34
N ARG A 45 -6.01 -9.03 -3.96
CA ARG A 45 -5.62 -7.63 -4.10
C ARG A 45 -6.66 -6.83 -4.89
N ASN A 46 -6.98 -5.62 -4.43
CA ASN A 46 -7.85 -4.70 -5.17
C ASN A 46 -7.03 -3.57 -5.80
N ILE A 47 -6.64 -3.76 -7.06
CA ILE A 47 -5.84 -2.76 -7.79
C ILE A 47 -6.58 -1.44 -7.99
N SER A 48 -7.89 -1.47 -8.26
CA SER A 48 -8.68 -0.24 -8.43
C SER A 48 -8.65 0.62 -7.16
N LYS A 49 -8.88 0.00 -6.00
CA LYS A 49 -8.87 0.68 -4.71
C LYS A 49 -7.47 1.20 -4.33
N LEU A 50 -6.42 0.43 -4.63
CA LEU A 50 -5.04 0.89 -4.47
C LEU A 50 -4.78 2.16 -5.29
N LEU A 51 -5.17 2.18 -6.57
CA LEU A 51 -4.99 3.36 -7.43
C LEU A 51 -5.80 4.57 -6.96
N ASP A 52 -7.02 4.35 -6.46
CA ASP A 52 -7.84 5.42 -5.89
C ASP A 52 -7.18 6.05 -4.66
N TYR A 53 -6.66 5.23 -3.74
CA TYR A 53 -5.89 5.77 -2.61
C TYR A 53 -4.60 6.44 -3.06
N ALA A 54 -3.87 5.86 -4.02
CA ALA A 54 -2.64 6.45 -4.52
C ALA A 54 -2.87 7.85 -5.10
N ARG A 55 -4.01 8.06 -5.80
CA ARG A 55 -4.46 9.37 -6.29
C ARG A 55 -4.77 10.32 -5.13
N GLN A 56 -5.59 9.90 -4.17
CA GLN A 56 -5.99 10.72 -3.02
C GLN A 56 -4.79 11.15 -2.16
N LEU A 57 -3.80 10.27 -2.03
CA LEU A 57 -2.62 10.47 -1.18
C LEU A 57 -1.44 11.11 -1.91
N ARG A 58 -1.60 11.36 -3.22
CA ARG A 58 -0.59 11.96 -4.11
C ARG A 58 0.69 11.13 -4.22
N VAL A 59 0.53 9.81 -4.28
CA VAL A 59 1.62 8.85 -4.50
C VAL A 59 1.46 8.05 -5.81
N GLY A 60 0.46 8.39 -6.64
CA GLY A 60 0.16 7.71 -7.91
C GLY A 60 1.37 7.54 -8.83
N THR A 61 2.07 8.62 -9.15
CA THR A 61 3.25 8.58 -10.04
C THR A 61 4.35 7.67 -9.50
N ILE A 62 4.56 7.65 -8.18
CA ILE A 62 5.57 6.79 -7.57
C ILE A 62 5.13 5.33 -7.67
N LEU A 63 3.87 5.05 -7.33
CA LEU A 63 3.30 3.71 -7.45
C LEU A 63 3.40 3.19 -8.90
N GLU A 64 3.03 4.01 -9.89
CA GLU A 64 3.13 3.64 -11.32
C GLU A 64 4.57 3.27 -11.71
N ASN A 65 5.57 4.05 -11.29
CA ASN A 65 6.97 3.72 -11.54
C ASN A 65 7.36 2.37 -10.94
N TYR A 66 6.91 2.06 -9.72
CA TYR A 66 7.15 0.75 -9.10
C TYR A 66 6.46 -0.38 -9.87
N LEU A 67 5.22 -0.17 -10.30
CA LEU A 67 4.47 -1.19 -11.06
C LEU A 67 5.13 -1.47 -12.42
N GLN A 68 5.63 -0.44 -13.12
CA GLN A 68 6.32 -0.58 -14.41
C GLN A 68 7.63 -1.37 -14.31
N VAL A 69 8.32 -1.32 -13.18
CA VAL A 69 9.57 -2.08 -12.96
C VAL A 69 9.30 -3.55 -12.64
N LYS A 70 8.12 -3.86 -12.10
CA LYS A 70 7.76 -5.18 -11.56
C LYS A 70 6.88 -6.03 -12.49
N LEU A 71 6.28 -5.42 -13.51
CA LEU A 71 5.52 -6.06 -14.59
C LEU A 71 6.37 -6.16 -15.86
#